data_AF-A0A127EUA2-F1
#
_entry.id   AF-A0A127EUA2-F1
#
_cell.length_a   1.000
_cell.length_b   1.000
_cell.length_c   1.000
_cell.angle_alpha   90.00
_cell.angle_beta   90.00
_cell.angle_gamma   90.00
#
_symmetry.space_group_name_H-M   'P 1'
#
loop_
_entity.id
_entity.type
_entity.pdbx_description
1 polymer ?
#
loop_
_entity_poly.entity_id
_entity_poly.type
_entity_poly.pdbx_seq_one_letter_code
_entity_poly.pdbx_strand_id
1 'polypeptide(L)'
;MLSALDFARRVESGELTPARMLEICAEAIAKREAEVGAFVTLDLDGARKVAQSETLTSKPLRGIPVALKDIFDTSDMPTEYGSKLYANYKPKADASLVALTRRFGGIILGKTVTTEFAHSDPGKTRNPHNLAYTPGGSSSGSAAAVAAGFIPIATGSQTGGSVIRPASYCGVAGYKPSYRMLPTIGMKCVSWHLDTAGLFGASVADVAFAAAVMGERDLRIDQRTPVTPRIGVLRHQPWPAASDEMAAALDAAARAASSAMARVKDVLLPPVLAAAFRAHGTIHSYEAARSLAAEYDRANELKGTGKNAIDPIGKGTRELIEQGMKVTAEAYDDARRTSHQARKAINDLMTDFDVILSPSAPGAPPKGLTSTGNSTFNRLWTLMGTPCVNVPGLTDNNGLPLGIQVIGRFGADRATLEAASFVESAIARRSQPA
;
A
#
# COMPACT_ATOMS: atom_id res chain seq x y z
N MET A 1 -1.85 17.32 -2.23
CA MET A 1 -2.72 16.15 -1.98
C MET A 1 -3.80 16.55 -0.97
N LEU A 2 -4.95 15.87 -0.96
CA LEU A 2 -6.01 16.13 0.02
C LEU A 2 -5.69 15.44 1.35
N SER A 3 -5.81 16.14 2.49
CA SER A 3 -5.60 15.56 3.82
C SER A 3 -6.93 15.12 4.42
N ALA A 4 -6.99 13.87 4.87
CA ALA A 4 -8.13 13.30 5.56
C ALA A 4 -8.36 13.97 6.93
N LEU A 5 -7.27 14.26 7.65
CA LEU A 5 -7.32 14.95 8.94
C LEU A 5 -7.72 16.42 8.82
N ASP A 6 -7.28 17.12 7.79
CA ASP A 6 -7.77 18.47 7.49
C ASP A 6 -9.28 18.46 7.23
N PHE A 7 -9.74 17.56 6.35
CA PHE A 7 -11.16 17.37 6.06
C PHE A 7 -11.96 17.05 7.32
N ALA A 8 -11.51 16.10 8.15
CA ALA A 8 -12.16 15.76 9.41
C ALA A 8 -12.32 16.98 10.33
N ARG A 9 -11.24 17.78 10.50
CA ARG A 9 -11.25 18.97 11.36
C ARG A 9 -12.20 20.05 10.85
N ARG A 10 -12.24 20.28 9.54
CA ARG A 10 -13.11 21.30 8.92
C ARG A 10 -14.58 20.90 8.95
N VAL A 11 -14.89 19.60 8.91
CA VAL A 11 -16.25 19.11 9.16
C VAL A 11 -16.63 19.24 10.63
N GLU A 12 -15.71 18.93 11.53
CA GLU A 12 -15.93 19.06 12.97
C GLU A 12 -16.17 20.52 13.39
N SER A 13 -15.49 21.49 12.77
CA SER A 13 -15.70 22.92 13.03
C SER A 13 -16.93 23.51 12.32
N GLY A 14 -17.60 22.75 11.44
CA GLY A 14 -18.71 23.24 10.62
C GLY A 14 -18.30 24.09 9.41
N GLU A 15 -17.00 24.24 9.15
CA GLU A 15 -16.49 24.98 7.98
C GLU A 15 -16.76 24.23 6.66
N LEU A 16 -16.85 22.90 6.71
CA LEU A 16 -17.02 22.04 5.56
C LEU A 16 -18.12 21.00 5.80
N THR A 17 -18.89 20.68 4.77
CA THR A 17 -19.90 19.60 4.83
C THR A 17 -19.40 18.35 4.12
N PRO A 18 -19.89 17.14 4.47
CA PRO A 18 -19.62 15.92 3.70
C PRO A 18 -19.91 16.04 2.20
N ALA A 19 -21.02 16.68 1.84
CA ALA A 19 -21.36 16.97 0.45
C ALA A 19 -20.30 17.86 -0.22
N ARG A 20 -19.82 18.92 0.44
CA ARG A 20 -18.79 19.78 -0.16
C ARG A 20 -17.43 19.09 -0.23
N MET A 21 -17.06 18.26 0.76
CA MET A 21 -15.86 17.41 0.68
C MET A 21 -15.88 16.49 -0.54
N LEU A 22 -17.04 15.85 -0.79
CA LEU A 22 -17.22 14.99 -1.95
C LEU A 22 -17.07 15.77 -3.26
N GLU A 23 -17.68 16.96 -3.38
CA GLU A 23 -17.56 17.76 -4.59
C GLU A 23 -16.12 18.25 -4.84
N ILE A 24 -15.34 18.56 -3.80
CA ILE A 24 -13.90 18.86 -3.97
C ILE A 24 -13.18 17.68 -4.63
N CYS A 25 -13.48 16.44 -4.21
CA CYS A 25 -12.92 15.23 -4.81
C CYS A 25 -13.42 15.04 -6.26
N ALA A 26 -14.71 15.21 -6.50
CA ALA A 26 -15.32 15.08 -7.84
C ALA A 26 -14.74 16.11 -8.84
N GLU A 27 -14.57 17.36 -8.42
CA GLU A 27 -13.94 18.43 -9.21
C GLU A 27 -12.48 18.09 -9.56
N ALA A 28 -11.71 17.51 -8.63
CA ALA A 28 -10.34 17.09 -8.89
C ALA A 28 -10.28 15.92 -9.88
N ILE A 29 -11.15 14.91 -9.72
CA ILE A 29 -11.26 13.75 -10.61
C ILE A 29 -11.63 14.20 -12.03
N ALA A 30 -12.66 15.03 -12.18
CA ALA A 30 -13.12 15.51 -13.49
C ALA A 30 -12.01 16.21 -14.30
N LYS A 31 -11.08 16.89 -13.62
CA LYS A 31 -9.99 17.61 -14.29
C LYS A 31 -8.90 16.73 -14.86
N ARG A 32 -8.60 15.56 -14.25
CA ARG A 32 -7.33 14.87 -14.50
C ARG A 32 -7.40 13.34 -14.55
N GLU A 33 -8.53 12.73 -14.18
CA GLU A 33 -8.65 11.25 -14.17
C GLU A 33 -8.52 10.64 -15.56
N ALA A 34 -8.94 11.35 -16.62
CA ALA A 34 -8.76 10.88 -18.00
C ALA A 34 -7.28 10.68 -18.38
N GLU A 35 -6.37 11.45 -17.77
CA GLU A 35 -4.93 11.34 -18.00
C GLU A 35 -4.27 10.31 -17.07
N VAL A 36 -4.70 10.25 -15.80
CA VAL A 36 -4.09 9.41 -14.76
C VAL A 36 -4.60 7.96 -14.84
N GLY A 37 -5.90 7.76 -15.07
CA GLY A 37 -6.54 6.46 -15.15
C GLY A 37 -6.47 5.66 -13.84
N ALA A 38 -6.69 6.30 -12.68
CA ALA A 38 -6.62 5.68 -11.36
C ALA A 38 -7.83 4.80 -11.02
N PHE A 39 -9.00 5.02 -11.65
CA PHE A 39 -10.25 4.33 -11.34
C PHE A 39 -10.66 3.33 -12.43
N VAL A 40 -11.20 2.19 -11.99
CA VAL A 40 -11.93 1.24 -12.84
C VAL A 40 -13.44 1.50 -12.77
N THR A 41 -13.93 1.94 -11.61
CA THR A 41 -15.33 2.31 -11.41
C THR A 41 -15.40 3.57 -10.55
N LEU A 42 -16.26 4.51 -10.92
CA LEU A 42 -16.63 5.69 -10.14
C LEU A 42 -18.14 5.69 -9.94
N ASP A 43 -18.60 5.93 -8.71
CA ASP A 43 -20.03 6.07 -8.39
C ASP A 43 -20.28 7.41 -7.68
N LEU A 44 -20.13 8.50 -8.43
CA LEU A 44 -20.33 9.85 -7.89
C LEU A 44 -21.79 10.09 -7.47
N ASP A 45 -22.75 9.53 -8.19
CA ASP A 45 -24.17 9.73 -7.90
C ASP A 45 -24.60 8.98 -6.64
N GLY A 46 -24.15 7.73 -6.47
CA GLY A 46 -24.33 6.99 -5.22
C GLY A 46 -23.63 7.68 -4.05
N ALA A 47 -22.39 8.13 -4.24
CA ALA A 47 -21.64 8.88 -3.24
C ALA A 47 -22.36 10.18 -2.81
N ARG A 48 -22.93 10.93 -3.76
CA ARG A 48 -23.71 12.16 -3.49
C ARG A 48 -24.94 11.90 -2.64
N LYS A 49 -25.67 10.81 -2.92
CA LYS A 49 -26.83 10.41 -2.11
C LYS A 49 -26.41 10.11 -0.67
N VAL A 50 -25.30 9.38 -0.47
CA VAL A 50 -24.77 9.10 0.87
C VAL A 50 -24.35 10.39 1.58
N ALA A 51 -23.71 11.32 0.87
CA ALA A 51 -23.20 12.58 1.41
C ALA A 51 -24.28 13.53 1.95
N GLN A 52 -25.55 13.31 1.60
CA GLN A 52 -26.70 14.06 2.15
C GLN A 52 -27.06 13.64 3.58
N SER A 53 -26.54 12.52 4.08
CA SER A 53 -26.86 12.03 5.42
C SER A 53 -26.25 12.93 6.51
N GLU A 54 -27.11 13.56 7.31
CA GLU A 54 -26.73 14.40 8.45
C GLU A 54 -25.96 13.62 9.53
N THR A 55 -26.16 12.29 9.60
CA THR A 55 -25.48 11.45 10.59
C THR A 55 -23.98 11.30 10.32
N LEU A 56 -23.50 11.62 9.11
CA LEU A 56 -22.09 11.46 8.77
C LEU A 56 -21.18 12.31 9.65
N THR A 57 -21.57 13.54 9.98
CA THR A 57 -20.74 14.49 10.73
C THR A 57 -20.38 14.00 12.14
N SER A 58 -21.25 13.17 12.74
CA SER A 58 -21.04 12.55 14.06
C SER A 58 -20.31 11.21 14.01
N LYS A 59 -20.09 10.65 12.82
CA LYS A 59 -19.34 9.39 12.65
C LYS A 59 -17.83 9.64 12.70
N PRO A 60 -17.01 8.64 13.08
CA PRO A 60 -15.57 8.81 13.19
C PRO A 60 -14.85 9.26 11.90
N LEU A 61 -15.28 8.81 10.71
CA LEU A 61 -14.74 9.28 9.43
C LEU A 61 -15.43 10.53 8.89
N ARG A 62 -16.47 11.06 9.56
CA ARG A 62 -17.09 12.36 9.24
C ARG A 62 -17.52 12.57 7.78
N GLY A 63 -17.82 11.52 7.03
CA GLY A 63 -18.15 11.61 5.60
C GLY A 63 -16.95 11.69 4.65
N ILE A 64 -15.74 11.38 5.12
CA ILE A 64 -14.52 11.42 4.29
C ILE A 64 -14.67 10.49 3.08
N PRO A 65 -14.44 10.99 1.85
CA PRO A 65 -14.38 10.15 0.66
C PRO A 65 -13.22 9.14 0.71
N VAL A 66 -13.51 7.88 0.40
CA VAL A 66 -12.55 6.77 0.38
C VAL A 66 -12.61 6.06 -0.98
N ALA A 67 -11.45 5.71 -1.52
CA ALA A 67 -11.34 4.88 -2.70
C ALA A 67 -10.87 3.47 -2.34
N LEU A 68 -11.46 2.44 -2.95
CA LEU A 68 -11.14 1.05 -2.65
C LEU A 68 -10.26 0.46 -3.74
N LYS A 69 -9.22 -0.31 -3.41
CA LYS A 69 -8.54 -1.11 -4.44
C LYS A 69 -9.51 -2.14 -4.99
N ASP A 70 -9.50 -2.39 -6.29
CA ASP A 70 -10.47 -3.29 -6.93
C ASP A 70 -10.16 -4.79 -6.72
N ILE A 71 -9.81 -5.13 -5.48
CA ILE A 71 -9.78 -6.48 -4.94
C ILE A 71 -10.57 -6.62 -3.65
N PHE A 72 -11.13 -5.52 -3.14
CA PHE A 72 -12.04 -5.53 -2.01
C PHE A 72 -13.46 -5.57 -2.55
N ASP A 73 -14.18 -6.61 -2.17
CA ASP A 73 -15.55 -6.84 -2.58
C ASP A 73 -16.46 -5.68 -2.14
N THR A 74 -17.33 -5.27 -3.04
CA THR A 74 -18.38 -4.28 -2.83
C THR A 74 -19.70 -4.84 -3.33
N SER A 75 -20.76 -4.71 -2.54
CA SER A 75 -22.10 -5.19 -2.90
C SER A 75 -22.83 -4.27 -3.90
N ASP A 76 -22.44 -2.99 -3.96
CA ASP A 76 -23.07 -1.94 -4.75
C ASP A 76 -22.28 -1.53 -6.01
N MET A 77 -21.02 -1.97 -6.13
CA MET A 77 -20.17 -1.75 -7.30
C MET A 77 -19.49 -3.06 -7.74
N PRO A 78 -19.13 -3.21 -9.03
CA PRO A 78 -18.32 -4.33 -9.48
C PRO A 78 -17.00 -4.47 -8.72
N THR A 79 -16.48 -5.70 -8.65
CA THR A 79 -15.11 -5.99 -8.22
C THR A 79 -14.47 -6.92 -9.23
N GLU A 80 -13.59 -6.39 -10.08
CA GLU A 80 -13.11 -7.08 -11.28
C GLU A 80 -11.73 -7.73 -11.09
N TYR A 81 -11.09 -7.54 -9.93
CA TYR A 81 -9.79 -8.13 -9.60
C TYR A 81 -8.67 -7.79 -10.61
N GLY A 82 -8.85 -6.74 -11.42
CA GLY A 82 -7.98 -6.41 -12.53
C GLY A 82 -7.93 -7.47 -13.64
N SER A 83 -8.89 -8.40 -13.70
CA SER A 83 -8.91 -9.52 -14.63
C SER A 83 -10.16 -9.53 -15.50
N LYS A 84 -9.97 -9.89 -16.78
CA LYS A 84 -11.09 -10.07 -17.72
C LYS A 84 -12.04 -11.19 -17.31
N LEU A 85 -11.57 -12.17 -16.52
CA LEU A 85 -12.40 -13.24 -15.98
C LEU A 85 -13.55 -12.72 -15.09
N TYR A 86 -13.40 -11.53 -14.54
CA TYR A 86 -14.32 -10.91 -13.57
C TYR A 86 -14.91 -9.60 -14.08
N ALA A 87 -14.92 -9.38 -15.40
CA ALA A 87 -15.59 -8.23 -15.98
C ALA A 87 -17.05 -8.14 -15.49
N ASN A 88 -17.41 -7.00 -14.91
CA ASN A 88 -18.70 -6.72 -14.29
C ASN A 88 -19.11 -7.69 -13.16
N TYR A 89 -18.18 -8.42 -12.54
CA TYR A 89 -18.49 -9.28 -11.41
C TYR A 89 -19.00 -8.43 -10.24
N LYS A 90 -20.16 -8.80 -9.70
CA LYS A 90 -20.80 -8.12 -8.56
C LYS A 90 -20.82 -9.04 -7.34
N PRO A 91 -19.92 -8.83 -6.37
CA PRO A 91 -19.99 -9.52 -5.09
C PRO A 91 -21.35 -9.33 -4.42
N LYS A 92 -21.79 -10.34 -3.65
CA LYS A 92 -23.06 -10.27 -2.90
C LYS A 92 -22.95 -9.49 -1.59
N ALA A 93 -21.73 -9.27 -1.10
CA ALA A 93 -21.47 -8.64 0.18
C ALA A 93 -20.23 -7.75 0.07
N ASP A 94 -20.17 -6.76 0.95
CA ASP A 94 -18.98 -5.95 1.15
C ASP A 94 -17.89 -6.78 1.84
N ALA A 95 -16.63 -6.56 1.45
CA ALA A 95 -15.48 -6.99 2.22
C ALA A 95 -15.54 -6.37 3.63
N SER A 96 -14.94 -7.02 4.63
CA SER A 96 -15.03 -6.53 6.02
C SER A 96 -14.49 -5.11 6.18
N LEU A 97 -13.38 -4.78 5.51
CA LEU A 97 -12.81 -3.43 5.56
C LEU A 97 -13.73 -2.38 4.90
N VAL A 98 -14.47 -2.77 3.87
CA VAL A 98 -15.46 -1.93 3.18
C VAL A 98 -16.65 -1.67 4.10
N ALA A 99 -17.19 -2.73 4.71
CA ALA A 99 -18.30 -2.62 5.66
C ALA A 99 -17.93 -1.75 6.87
N LEU A 100 -16.72 -1.89 7.43
CA LEU A 100 -16.21 -1.05 8.51
C LEU A 100 -16.07 0.42 8.06
N THR A 101 -15.55 0.67 6.86
CA THR A 101 -15.46 2.02 6.29
C THR A 101 -16.84 2.69 6.24
N ARG A 102 -17.86 2.00 5.72
CA ARG A 102 -19.25 2.52 5.68
C ARG A 102 -19.81 2.74 7.08
N ARG A 103 -19.65 1.76 7.98
CA ARG A 103 -20.13 1.81 9.37
C ARG A 103 -19.61 3.05 10.11
N PHE A 104 -18.36 3.41 9.87
CA PHE A 104 -17.71 4.58 10.48
C PHE A 104 -17.89 5.87 9.68
N GLY A 105 -18.78 5.89 8.69
CA GLY A 105 -19.18 7.08 7.97
C GLY A 105 -18.19 7.50 6.87
N GLY A 106 -17.42 6.58 6.30
CA GLY A 106 -16.66 6.82 5.08
C GLY A 106 -17.57 6.71 3.85
N ILE A 107 -17.40 7.63 2.89
CA ILE A 107 -18.14 7.61 1.63
C ILE A 107 -17.28 6.91 0.59
N ILE A 108 -17.68 5.73 0.13
CA ILE A 108 -16.94 5.02 -0.91
C ILE A 108 -17.25 5.66 -2.25
N LEU A 109 -16.22 6.25 -2.87
CA LEU A 109 -16.34 7.03 -4.10
C LEU A 109 -16.19 6.16 -5.36
N GLY A 110 -15.42 5.07 -5.25
CA GLY A 110 -15.18 4.19 -6.39
C GLY A 110 -14.13 3.12 -6.13
N LYS A 111 -13.88 2.34 -7.18
CA LYS A 111 -12.91 1.25 -7.24
C LYS A 111 -11.69 1.70 -8.06
N THR A 112 -10.52 1.57 -7.46
CA THR A 112 -9.22 1.96 -8.03
C THR A 112 -8.55 0.78 -8.71
N VAL A 113 -7.84 1.08 -9.79
CA VAL A 113 -7.13 0.07 -10.60
C VAL A 113 -6.17 -0.74 -9.74
N THR A 114 -6.27 -2.05 -9.89
CA THR A 114 -5.29 -3.03 -9.43
C THR A 114 -4.62 -3.69 -10.64
N THR A 115 -3.41 -4.21 -10.48
CA THR A 115 -2.93 -5.25 -11.41
C THR A 115 -3.76 -6.51 -11.25
N GLU A 116 -3.75 -7.34 -12.29
CA GLU A 116 -4.50 -8.60 -12.31
C GLU A 116 -4.15 -9.46 -11.09
N PHE A 117 -5.18 -9.84 -10.32
CA PHE A 117 -5.08 -10.60 -9.06
C PHE A 117 -3.99 -10.06 -8.13
N ALA A 118 -3.82 -8.75 -8.09
CA ALA A 118 -2.82 -8.06 -7.28
C ALA A 118 -1.36 -8.50 -7.53
N HIS A 119 -1.04 -9.04 -8.71
CA HIS A 119 0.30 -9.50 -9.08
C HIS A 119 1.08 -8.48 -9.95
N SER A 120 1.71 -8.90 -11.04
CA SER A 120 2.72 -8.12 -11.76
C SER A 120 2.23 -7.47 -13.05
N ASP A 121 1.14 -7.94 -13.65
CA ASP A 121 0.62 -7.47 -14.94
C ASP A 121 0.09 -6.01 -14.82
N PRO A 122 0.81 -5.00 -15.36
CA PRO A 122 0.47 -3.60 -15.12
C PRO A 122 -0.88 -3.19 -15.69
N GLY A 123 -1.58 -2.31 -14.98
CA GLY A 123 -2.83 -1.69 -15.45
C GLY A 123 -2.60 -0.41 -16.26
N LYS A 124 -3.69 0.29 -16.58
CA LYS A 124 -3.68 1.55 -17.37
C LYS A 124 -3.14 2.77 -16.63
N THR A 125 -3.06 2.71 -15.30
CA THR A 125 -2.78 3.89 -14.46
C THR A 125 -1.38 4.44 -14.69
N ARG A 126 -1.27 5.76 -14.72
CA ARG A 126 -0.03 6.52 -14.94
C ARG A 126 0.37 7.29 -13.68
N ASN A 127 1.66 7.57 -13.50
CA ASN A 127 2.13 8.31 -12.34
C ASN A 127 1.72 9.80 -12.39
N PRO A 128 1.06 10.35 -11.35
CA PRO A 128 0.65 11.76 -11.34
C PRO A 128 1.79 12.78 -11.31
N HIS A 129 3.02 12.41 -10.96
CA HIS A 129 4.19 13.30 -11.05
C HIS A 129 4.72 13.39 -12.48
N ASN A 130 4.61 12.30 -13.24
CA ASN A 130 4.97 12.27 -14.65
C ASN A 130 4.28 11.10 -15.36
N LEU A 131 3.37 11.41 -16.30
CA LEU A 131 2.53 10.41 -16.96
C LEU A 131 3.34 9.40 -17.81
N ALA A 132 4.61 9.65 -18.11
CA ALA A 132 5.47 8.69 -18.79
C ALA A 132 5.95 7.54 -17.90
N TYR A 133 5.62 7.54 -16.61
CA TYR A 133 6.15 6.61 -15.61
C TYR A 133 5.05 5.77 -14.95
N THR A 134 5.44 4.60 -14.46
CA THR A 134 4.55 3.73 -13.69
C THR A 134 4.22 4.34 -12.32
N PRO A 135 2.97 4.21 -11.83
CA PRO A 135 2.63 4.51 -10.44
C PRO A 135 3.10 3.39 -9.49
N GLY A 136 3.67 2.30 -10.03
CA GLY A 136 3.94 1.08 -9.29
C GLY A 136 2.69 0.22 -9.18
N GLY A 137 2.72 -0.76 -8.27
CA GLY A 137 1.62 -1.69 -8.11
C GLY A 137 1.87 -2.70 -6.99
N SER A 138 0.90 -3.58 -6.71
CA SER A 138 -0.36 -3.77 -7.42
C SER A 138 -1.47 -2.77 -7.10
N SER A 139 -1.34 -1.94 -6.06
CA SER A 139 -2.33 -0.92 -5.72
C SER A 139 -2.12 0.37 -6.53
N SER A 140 -2.03 0.23 -7.86
CA SER A 140 -1.63 1.28 -8.80
C SER A 140 -2.54 2.50 -8.76
N GLY A 141 -3.85 2.27 -8.88
CA GLY A 141 -4.86 3.32 -8.85
C GLY A 141 -4.96 4.00 -7.49
N SER A 142 -4.83 3.25 -6.41
CA SER A 142 -4.98 3.77 -5.03
C SER A 142 -3.91 4.82 -4.71
N ALA A 143 -2.64 4.53 -5.00
CA ALA A 143 -1.55 5.46 -4.78
C ALA A 143 -1.64 6.68 -5.74
N ALA A 144 -1.97 6.44 -7.00
CA ALA A 144 -2.12 7.51 -7.99
C ALA A 144 -3.31 8.44 -7.67
N ALA A 145 -4.44 7.92 -7.21
CA ALA A 145 -5.60 8.73 -6.84
C ALA A 145 -5.28 9.69 -5.69
N VAL A 146 -4.58 9.21 -4.65
CA VAL A 146 -4.13 10.07 -3.54
C VAL A 146 -3.13 11.12 -4.02
N ALA A 147 -2.12 10.71 -4.81
CA ALA A 147 -1.10 11.62 -5.30
C ALA A 147 -1.66 12.70 -6.24
N ALA A 148 -2.63 12.35 -7.08
CA ALA A 148 -3.33 13.28 -7.96
C ALA A 148 -4.28 14.24 -7.21
N GLY A 149 -4.50 14.02 -5.90
CA GLY A 149 -5.43 14.82 -5.10
C GLY A 149 -6.89 14.50 -5.40
N PHE A 150 -7.20 13.30 -5.89
CA PHE A 150 -8.57 12.87 -6.16
C PHE A 150 -9.30 12.41 -4.90
N ILE A 151 -8.57 11.83 -3.95
CA ILE A 151 -9.14 11.23 -2.75
C ILE A 151 -8.19 11.43 -1.56
N PRO A 152 -8.69 11.69 -0.34
CA PRO A 152 -7.84 11.83 0.83
C PRO A 152 -7.31 10.49 1.37
N ILE A 153 -8.09 9.40 1.22
CA ILE A 153 -7.71 8.05 1.66
C ILE A 153 -8.06 7.03 0.59
N ALA A 154 -7.15 6.08 0.37
CA ALA A 154 -7.43 4.89 -0.42
C ALA A 154 -6.95 3.61 0.29
N THR A 155 -7.69 2.52 0.14
CA THR A 155 -7.24 1.19 0.58
C THR A 155 -6.31 0.57 -0.45
N GLY A 156 -5.44 -0.33 -0.02
CA GLY A 156 -4.64 -1.19 -0.87
C GLY A 156 -4.37 -2.54 -0.21
N SER A 157 -3.49 -3.32 -0.83
CA SER A 157 -3.00 -4.57 -0.24
C SER A 157 -1.54 -4.79 -0.58
N GLN A 158 -0.85 -5.56 0.25
CA GLN A 158 0.55 -5.93 0.07
C GLN A 158 0.79 -7.41 0.36
N THR A 159 1.25 -8.11 -0.68
CA THR A 159 1.74 -9.50 -0.65
C THR A 159 3.26 -9.55 -0.81
N GLY A 160 3.78 -8.71 -1.71
CA GLY A 160 5.22 -8.42 -1.86
C GLY A 160 5.54 -7.01 -1.35
N GLY A 161 5.17 -6.01 -2.13
CA GLY A 161 5.44 -4.58 -1.83
C GLY A 161 4.35 -3.63 -2.31
N SER A 162 3.12 -4.11 -2.43
CA SER A 162 2.06 -3.46 -3.20
C SER A 162 1.36 -2.30 -2.48
N VAL A 163 1.83 -1.91 -1.30
CA VAL A 163 1.47 -0.66 -0.63
C VAL A 163 2.66 0.30 -0.63
N ILE A 164 3.80 -0.15 -0.08
CA ILE A 164 4.97 0.71 0.14
C ILE A 164 5.63 1.17 -1.17
N ARG A 165 5.78 0.28 -2.16
CA ARG A 165 6.38 0.64 -3.46
C ARG A 165 5.55 1.65 -4.25
N PRO A 166 4.25 1.45 -4.52
CA PRO A 166 3.47 2.48 -5.20
C PRO A 166 3.35 3.76 -4.37
N ALA A 167 3.35 3.69 -3.04
CA ALA A 167 3.40 4.89 -2.20
C ALA A 167 4.68 5.70 -2.43
N SER A 168 5.83 5.03 -2.50
CA SER A 168 7.12 5.64 -2.84
C SER A 168 7.08 6.30 -4.20
N TYR A 169 6.67 5.57 -5.24
CA TYR A 169 6.66 6.07 -6.62
C TYR A 169 5.71 7.24 -6.84
N CYS A 170 4.58 7.25 -6.14
CA CYS A 170 3.60 8.33 -6.21
C CYS A 170 3.84 9.44 -5.18
N GLY A 171 4.87 9.34 -4.33
CA GLY A 171 5.20 10.37 -3.34
C GLY A 171 4.11 10.61 -2.30
N VAL A 172 3.47 9.54 -1.81
CA VAL A 172 2.39 9.61 -0.81
C VAL A 172 2.73 8.81 0.43
N ALA A 173 2.06 9.07 1.55
CA ALA A 173 2.16 8.17 2.69
C ALA A 173 1.46 6.83 2.37
N GLY A 174 2.13 5.73 2.68
CA GLY A 174 1.61 4.39 2.47
C GLY A 174 1.84 3.55 3.71
N TYR A 175 0.81 2.93 4.25
CA TYR A 175 0.87 2.17 5.49
C TYR A 175 0.46 0.73 5.28
N LYS A 176 1.41 -0.18 5.51
CA LYS A 176 1.14 -1.62 5.66
C LYS A 176 1.16 -1.96 7.15
N PRO A 177 0.01 -2.16 7.79
CA PRO A 177 -0.08 -2.59 9.18
C PRO A 177 0.65 -3.89 9.48
N SER A 178 0.76 -4.21 10.76
CA SER A 178 1.06 -5.56 11.22
C SER A 178 0.14 -6.57 10.54
N TYR A 179 0.71 -7.70 10.14
CA TYR A 179 -0.01 -8.77 9.46
C TYR A 179 -1.26 -9.19 10.27
N ARG A 180 -2.41 -9.26 9.58
CA ARG A 180 -3.76 -9.51 10.15
C ARG A 180 -4.33 -8.44 11.08
N MET A 181 -3.72 -7.25 11.20
CA MET A 181 -4.32 -6.17 11.98
C MET A 181 -5.63 -5.67 11.37
N LEU A 182 -5.66 -5.46 10.05
CA LEU A 182 -6.88 -5.16 9.28
C LEU A 182 -7.41 -6.46 8.65
N PRO A 183 -8.75 -6.64 8.60
CA PRO A 183 -9.35 -7.85 8.07
C PRO A 183 -9.19 -7.97 6.55
N THR A 184 -9.02 -9.21 6.08
CA THR A 184 -8.89 -9.56 4.65
C THR A 184 -10.07 -10.37 4.11
N ILE A 185 -11.13 -10.54 4.90
CA ILE A 185 -12.37 -11.21 4.46
C ILE A 185 -13.03 -10.38 3.35
N GLY A 186 -13.34 -11.02 2.22
CA GLY A 186 -13.83 -10.35 1.00
C GLY A 186 -12.74 -9.59 0.24
N MET A 187 -11.47 -9.75 0.60
CA MET A 187 -10.34 -9.31 -0.23
C MET A 187 -9.86 -10.50 -1.07
N LYS A 188 -9.64 -10.30 -2.37
CA LYS A 188 -9.10 -11.35 -3.25
C LYS A 188 -7.76 -11.86 -2.70
N CYS A 189 -7.72 -13.15 -2.36
CA CYS A 189 -6.51 -13.78 -1.83
C CYS A 189 -5.56 -14.18 -2.96
N VAL A 190 -4.28 -13.93 -2.74
CA VAL A 190 -3.16 -14.45 -3.52
C VAL A 190 -2.34 -15.40 -2.65
N SER A 191 -1.88 -14.91 -1.50
CA SER A 191 -1.13 -15.71 -0.53
C SER A 191 -1.59 -15.39 0.88
N TRP A 192 -2.33 -16.31 1.50
CA TRP A 192 -2.91 -16.13 2.81
C TRP A 192 -1.87 -15.90 3.91
N HIS A 193 -0.62 -16.34 3.75
CA HIS A 193 0.47 -16.04 4.71
C HIS A 193 1.05 -14.63 4.59
N LEU A 194 0.75 -13.90 3.53
CA LEU A 194 1.39 -12.63 3.18
C LEU A 194 0.40 -11.47 3.06
N ASP A 195 -0.77 -11.73 2.48
CA ASP A 195 -1.75 -10.73 2.12
C ASP A 195 -2.13 -9.86 3.32
N THR A 196 -1.76 -8.58 3.23
CA THR A 196 -2.02 -7.58 4.26
C THR A 196 -2.73 -6.38 3.63
N ALA A 197 -3.93 -6.06 4.09
CA ALA A 197 -4.60 -4.82 3.71
C ALA A 197 -3.80 -3.60 4.20
N GLY A 198 -3.74 -2.54 3.42
CA GLY A 198 -3.02 -1.32 3.75
C GLY A 198 -3.76 -0.06 3.30
N LEU A 199 -3.19 1.10 3.59
CA LEU A 199 -3.81 2.40 3.36
C LEU A 199 -2.84 3.38 2.69
N PHE A 200 -3.38 4.33 1.96
CA PHE A 200 -2.68 5.47 1.37
C PHE A 200 -3.33 6.77 1.80
N GLY A 201 -2.52 7.81 1.98
CA GLY A 201 -2.97 9.15 2.35
C GLY A 201 -1.89 10.20 2.05
N ALA A 202 -2.22 11.48 2.22
CA ALA A 202 -1.28 12.56 1.94
C ALA A 202 -0.09 12.59 2.91
N SER A 203 -0.32 12.27 4.18
CA SER A 203 0.69 12.24 5.24
C SER A 203 0.61 10.99 6.11
N VAL A 204 1.64 10.73 6.91
CA VAL A 204 1.64 9.63 7.90
C VAL A 204 0.48 9.78 8.88
N ALA A 205 0.15 11.01 9.27
CA ALA A 205 -0.96 11.29 10.18
C ALA A 205 -2.33 10.92 9.56
N ASP A 206 -2.52 11.14 8.24
CA ASP A 206 -3.76 10.79 7.54
C ASP A 206 -4.00 9.28 7.53
N VAL A 207 -2.97 8.48 7.21
CA VAL A 207 -3.09 7.01 7.23
C VAL A 207 -3.22 6.45 8.65
N ALA A 208 -2.60 7.10 9.64
CA ALA A 208 -2.75 6.75 11.06
C ALA A 208 -4.19 6.97 11.55
N PHE A 209 -4.79 8.11 11.19
CA PHE A 209 -6.19 8.43 11.48
C PHE A 209 -7.14 7.41 10.85
N ALA A 210 -7.01 7.14 9.56
CA ALA A 210 -7.86 6.18 8.86
C ALA A 210 -7.70 4.77 9.45
N ALA A 211 -6.48 4.34 9.75
CA ALA A 211 -6.21 3.05 10.37
C ALA A 211 -6.80 2.92 11.78
N ALA A 212 -6.72 3.98 12.59
CA ALA A 212 -7.28 4.00 13.93
C ALA A 212 -8.80 3.75 13.90
N VAL A 213 -9.48 4.40 12.95
CA VAL A 213 -10.93 4.29 12.80
C VAL A 213 -11.32 2.95 12.17
N MET A 214 -10.77 2.59 11.02
CA MET A 214 -11.13 1.37 10.30
C MET A 214 -10.71 0.09 11.02
N GLY A 215 -9.66 0.16 11.84
CA GLY A 215 -9.18 -0.95 12.65
C GLY A 215 -9.67 -0.92 14.10
N GLU A 216 -10.43 0.10 14.52
CA GLU A 216 -10.88 0.34 15.90
C GLU A 216 -9.75 0.20 16.94
N ARG A 217 -8.61 0.85 16.67
CA ARG A 217 -7.40 0.79 17.50
C ARG A 217 -6.86 2.17 17.81
N ASP A 218 -6.19 2.31 18.94
CA ASP A 218 -5.46 3.53 19.31
C ASP A 218 -4.18 3.67 18.48
N LEU A 219 -4.34 4.14 17.24
CA LEU A 219 -3.29 4.40 16.26
C LEU A 219 -3.16 5.88 15.88
N ARG A 220 -4.00 6.76 16.44
CA ARG A 220 -3.93 8.21 16.18
C ARG A 220 -2.66 8.80 16.76
N ILE A 221 -2.03 9.67 15.98
CA ILE A 221 -0.77 10.34 16.34
C ILE A 221 -0.87 11.86 16.33
N ASP A 222 -1.96 12.42 15.79
CA ASP A 222 -2.17 13.85 15.56
C ASP A 222 -2.43 14.67 16.84
N GLN A 223 -2.62 13.99 17.99
CA GLN A 223 -2.92 14.60 19.28
C GLN A 223 -1.82 14.34 20.32
N ARG A 224 -0.63 13.91 19.90
CA ARG A 224 0.44 13.45 20.80
C ARG A 224 1.73 14.23 20.62
N THR A 225 2.49 14.35 21.70
CA THR A 225 3.85 14.90 21.66
C THR A 225 4.77 13.90 20.95
N PRO A 226 5.50 14.31 19.91
CA PRO A 226 6.45 13.44 19.23
C PRO A 226 7.54 12.93 20.19
N VAL A 227 7.80 11.63 20.17
CA VAL A 227 8.92 11.02 20.88
C VAL A 227 10.09 10.85 19.93
N THR A 228 11.30 11.16 20.39
CA THR A 228 12.53 11.01 19.62
C THR A 228 12.92 9.52 19.53
N PRO A 229 12.95 8.91 18.33
CA PRO A 229 13.17 7.47 18.18
C PRO A 229 14.66 7.06 18.13
N ARG A 230 14.92 5.79 18.46
CA ARG A 230 16.15 5.06 18.10
C ARG A 230 15.96 4.42 16.74
N ILE A 231 16.80 4.77 15.78
CA ILE A 231 16.67 4.41 14.37
C ILE A 231 17.85 3.54 13.95
N GLY A 232 17.55 2.35 13.43
CA GLY A 232 18.48 1.52 12.66
C GLY A 232 18.42 1.90 11.18
N VAL A 233 19.54 2.07 10.48
CA VAL A 233 19.55 2.39 9.04
C VAL A 233 20.13 1.23 8.26
N LEU A 234 19.31 0.65 7.37
CA LEU A 234 19.67 -0.50 6.56
C LEU A 234 20.32 -0.05 5.24
N ARG A 235 21.63 0.19 5.27
CA ARG A 235 22.42 0.53 4.06
C ARG A 235 22.83 -0.68 3.24
N HIS A 236 23.04 -1.80 3.92
CA HIS A 236 23.55 -3.02 3.31
C HIS A 236 22.56 -4.15 3.50
N GLN A 237 22.23 -4.82 2.40
CA GLN A 237 21.29 -5.93 2.38
C GLN A 237 21.76 -6.99 1.38
N PRO A 238 21.41 -8.28 1.60
CA PRO A 238 21.91 -9.38 0.79
C PRO A 238 21.15 -9.60 -0.53
N TRP A 239 20.48 -8.57 -1.04
CA TRP A 239 19.66 -8.59 -2.25
C TRP A 239 19.81 -7.29 -3.03
N PRO A 240 19.27 -7.16 -4.27
CA PRO A 240 19.60 -6.06 -5.18
C PRO A 240 19.61 -4.69 -4.51
N ALA A 241 20.66 -3.92 -4.84
CA ALA A 241 20.93 -2.61 -4.26
C ALA A 241 19.94 -1.55 -4.73
N ALA A 242 19.89 -0.46 -3.98
CA ALA A 242 19.19 0.75 -4.38
C ALA A 242 20.01 1.44 -5.49
N SER A 243 19.38 2.31 -6.28
CA SER A 243 20.12 3.26 -7.11
C SER A 243 20.92 4.22 -6.21
N ASP A 244 21.93 4.87 -6.78
CA ASP A 244 22.78 5.80 -6.04
C ASP A 244 21.96 6.97 -5.47
N GLU A 245 20.97 7.47 -6.22
CA GLU A 245 20.07 8.53 -5.75
C GLU A 245 19.21 8.07 -4.58
N MET A 246 18.77 6.81 -4.60
CA MET A 246 17.98 6.23 -3.51
C MET A 246 18.83 5.96 -2.26
N ALA A 247 20.07 5.51 -2.42
CA ALA A 247 21.02 5.40 -1.32
C ALA A 247 21.30 6.78 -0.70
N ALA A 248 21.52 7.80 -1.54
CA ALA A 248 21.71 9.18 -1.09
C ALA A 248 20.47 9.75 -0.38
N ALA A 249 19.27 9.40 -0.83
CA ALA A 249 18.02 9.77 -0.19
C ALA A 249 17.83 9.10 1.18
N LEU A 250 18.18 7.81 1.33
CA LEU A 250 18.20 7.13 2.63
C LEU A 250 19.15 7.83 3.61
N ASP A 251 20.35 8.19 3.14
CA ASP A 251 21.31 8.94 3.93
C ASP A 251 20.82 10.34 4.30
N ALA A 252 20.13 11.02 3.39
CA ALA A 252 19.53 12.31 3.65
C ALA A 252 18.44 12.22 4.73
N ALA A 253 17.59 11.19 4.69
CA ALA A 253 16.57 10.96 5.72
C ALA A 253 17.20 10.63 7.08
N ALA A 254 18.23 9.78 7.11
CA ALA A 254 18.97 9.45 8.32
C ALA A 254 19.62 10.70 8.94
N ARG A 255 20.25 11.55 8.13
CA ARG A 255 20.81 12.84 8.59
C ARG A 255 19.73 13.78 9.11
N ALA A 256 18.62 13.92 8.40
CA ALA A 256 17.51 14.78 8.84
C ALA A 256 16.95 14.33 10.20
N ALA A 257 16.75 13.02 10.39
CA ALA A 257 16.31 12.45 11.66
C ALA A 257 17.33 12.70 12.79
N SER A 258 18.63 12.53 12.51
CA SER A 258 19.71 12.81 13.47
C SER A 258 19.75 14.29 13.88
N SER A 259 19.63 15.22 12.92
CA SER A 259 19.51 16.66 13.21
C SER A 259 18.27 17.02 14.01
N ALA A 260 17.20 16.21 13.91
CA ALA A 260 16.02 16.30 14.75
C ALA A 260 16.16 15.53 16.10
N MET A 261 17.39 15.20 16.49
CA MET A 261 17.79 14.54 17.75
C MET A 261 17.56 13.03 17.83
N ALA A 262 17.13 12.34 16.75
CA ALA A 262 17.02 10.88 16.77
C ALA A 262 18.38 10.20 16.95
N ARG A 263 18.39 9.07 17.66
CA ARG A 263 19.60 8.25 17.79
C ARG A 263 19.70 7.32 16.59
N VAL A 264 20.59 7.63 15.65
CA VAL A 264 20.73 6.90 14.39
C VAL A 264 21.97 6.02 14.43
N LYS A 265 21.82 4.72 14.08
CA LYS A 265 22.94 3.79 13.88
C LYS A 265 22.66 2.86 12.71
N ASP A 266 23.70 2.30 12.13
CA ASP A 266 23.58 1.31 11.07
C ASP A 266 23.09 -0.02 11.64
N VAL A 267 22.25 -0.71 10.87
CA VAL A 267 21.75 -2.05 11.24
C VAL A 267 22.19 -3.08 10.20
N LEU A 268 22.62 -4.24 10.70
CA LEU A 268 22.93 -5.41 9.89
C LEU A 268 21.87 -6.48 10.14
N LEU A 269 21.33 -7.04 9.07
CA LEU A 269 20.33 -8.10 9.18
C LEU A 269 20.99 -9.44 9.48
N PRO A 270 20.47 -10.23 10.45
CA PRO A 270 20.96 -11.58 10.69
C PRO A 270 20.80 -12.47 9.43
N PRO A 271 21.68 -13.46 9.19
CA PRO A 271 21.64 -14.29 7.98
C PRO A 271 20.30 -14.99 7.71
N VAL A 272 19.55 -15.34 8.77
CA VAL A 272 18.23 -15.96 8.66
C VAL A 272 17.20 -15.05 7.96
N LEU A 273 17.37 -13.71 8.02
CA LEU A 273 16.53 -12.76 7.28
C LEU A 273 16.81 -12.82 5.77
N ALA A 274 18.04 -13.09 5.36
CA ALA A 274 18.39 -13.32 3.96
C ALA A 274 17.72 -14.61 3.43
N ALA A 275 17.69 -15.66 4.26
CA ALA A 275 16.99 -16.90 3.95
C ALA A 275 15.47 -16.67 3.84
N ALA A 276 14.87 -15.93 4.79
CA ALA A 276 13.46 -15.58 4.76
C ALA A 276 13.09 -14.73 3.53
N PHE A 277 13.95 -13.79 3.13
CA PHE A 277 13.77 -13.01 1.92
C PHE A 277 13.65 -13.89 0.66
N ARG A 278 14.38 -15.02 0.59
CA ARG A 278 14.22 -16.02 -0.49
C ARG A 278 12.96 -16.87 -0.29
N ALA A 279 12.69 -17.29 0.95
CA ALA A 279 11.52 -18.09 1.32
C ALA A 279 10.18 -17.41 0.96
N HIS A 280 10.13 -16.07 0.92
CA HIS A 280 8.97 -15.32 0.43
C HIS A 280 8.47 -15.80 -0.93
N GLY A 281 9.38 -16.00 -1.89
CA GLY A 281 9.00 -16.41 -3.24
C GLY A 281 8.37 -17.81 -3.28
N THR A 282 8.90 -18.74 -2.48
CA THR A 282 8.38 -20.11 -2.34
C THR A 282 6.98 -20.10 -1.73
N ILE A 283 6.77 -19.37 -0.63
CA ILE A 283 5.45 -19.25 0.03
C ILE A 283 4.45 -18.59 -0.91
N HIS A 284 4.83 -17.46 -1.52
CA HIS A 284 3.96 -16.69 -2.38
C HIS A 284 3.47 -17.49 -3.60
N SER A 285 4.38 -18.10 -4.35
CA SER A 285 3.99 -18.86 -5.55
C SER A 285 3.23 -20.12 -5.17
N TYR A 286 3.66 -20.84 -4.13
CA TYR A 286 2.95 -22.02 -3.65
C TYR A 286 1.49 -21.65 -3.36
N GLU A 287 1.24 -20.66 -2.52
CA GLU A 287 -0.12 -20.30 -2.13
C GLU A 287 -0.93 -19.72 -3.28
N ALA A 288 -0.33 -18.92 -4.16
CA ALA A 288 -1.00 -18.37 -5.33
C ALA A 288 -1.59 -19.46 -6.23
N ALA A 289 -0.85 -20.55 -6.47
CA ALA A 289 -1.35 -21.67 -7.26
C ALA A 289 -2.58 -22.36 -6.66
N ARG A 290 -2.77 -22.29 -5.33
CA ARG A 290 -3.93 -22.89 -4.65
C ARG A 290 -5.07 -21.88 -4.52
N SER A 291 -4.75 -20.62 -4.18
CA SER A 291 -5.72 -19.53 -4.07
C SER A 291 -6.37 -19.17 -5.41
N LEU A 292 -5.64 -19.35 -6.51
CA LEU A 292 -6.06 -19.01 -7.86
C LEU A 292 -6.36 -20.24 -8.74
N ALA A 293 -6.57 -21.41 -8.13
CA ALA A 293 -6.78 -22.66 -8.85
C ALA A 293 -8.03 -22.60 -9.75
N ALA A 294 -9.14 -22.06 -9.24
CA ALA A 294 -10.39 -21.93 -10.00
C ALA A 294 -10.23 -20.99 -11.21
N GLU A 295 -9.47 -19.91 -11.07
CA GLU A 295 -9.18 -18.97 -12.13
C GLU A 295 -8.26 -19.59 -13.17
N TYR A 296 -7.27 -20.38 -12.74
CA TYR A 296 -6.38 -21.11 -13.64
C TYR A 296 -7.15 -22.15 -14.47
N ASP A 297 -8.01 -22.94 -13.83
CA ASP A 297 -8.82 -23.95 -14.50
C ASP A 297 -9.80 -23.30 -15.49
N ARG A 298 -10.56 -22.30 -15.03
CA ARG A 298 -11.46 -21.52 -15.90
C ARG A 298 -10.70 -20.84 -17.04
N ALA A 299 -9.49 -20.34 -16.80
CA ALA A 299 -8.67 -19.76 -17.85
C ALA A 299 -8.28 -20.79 -18.91
N ASN A 300 -7.94 -22.02 -18.51
CA ASN A 300 -7.60 -23.10 -19.43
C ASN A 300 -8.83 -23.61 -20.20
N GLU A 301 -10.01 -23.66 -19.59
CA GLU A 301 -11.26 -23.99 -20.27
C GLU A 301 -11.62 -22.96 -21.36
N LEU A 302 -11.42 -21.67 -21.06
CA LEU A 302 -11.70 -20.58 -21.98
C LEU A 302 -10.59 -20.36 -23.03
N LYS A 303 -9.39 -20.90 -22.78
CA LYS A 303 -8.26 -20.81 -23.70
C LYS A 303 -8.55 -21.66 -24.93
N GLY A 304 -8.98 -20.99 -26.01
CA GLY A 304 -9.22 -21.65 -27.30
C GLY A 304 -7.99 -22.42 -27.80
N THR A 305 -8.18 -23.30 -28.77
CA THR A 305 -7.08 -24.08 -29.38
C THR A 305 -6.46 -23.35 -30.57
N GLY A 306 -5.14 -23.19 -30.59
CA GLY A 306 -4.40 -22.67 -31.76
C GLY A 306 -3.32 -21.63 -31.43
N LYS A 307 -2.48 -21.32 -32.43
CA LYS A 307 -1.33 -20.39 -32.27
C LYS A 307 -1.71 -18.95 -31.90
N ASN A 308 -2.97 -18.55 -32.14
CA ASN A 308 -3.48 -17.20 -31.89
C ASN A 308 -4.45 -17.12 -30.68
N ALA A 309 -4.57 -18.20 -29.89
CA ALA A 309 -5.44 -18.19 -28.72
C ALA A 309 -4.92 -17.19 -27.68
N ILE A 310 -5.77 -16.25 -27.29
CA ILE A 310 -5.45 -15.25 -26.25
C ILE A 310 -5.71 -15.89 -24.90
N ASP A 311 -4.69 -15.84 -24.04
CA ASP A 311 -4.83 -16.27 -22.65
C ASP A 311 -5.76 -15.31 -21.90
N PRO A 312 -6.83 -15.81 -21.23
CA PRO A 312 -7.77 -14.94 -20.54
C PRO A 312 -7.22 -14.37 -19.23
N ILE A 313 -6.08 -14.88 -18.75
CA ILE A 313 -5.30 -14.31 -17.65
C ILE A 313 -3.96 -13.75 -18.15
N GLY A 314 -3.42 -12.79 -17.42
CA GLY A 314 -2.13 -12.16 -17.68
C GLY A 314 -0.96 -13.15 -17.61
N LYS A 315 0.12 -12.77 -18.30
CA LYS A 315 1.35 -13.58 -18.37
C LYS A 315 1.95 -13.76 -16.98
N GLY A 316 2.04 -12.69 -16.20
CA GLY A 316 2.61 -12.74 -14.85
C GLY A 316 1.78 -13.63 -13.92
N THR A 317 0.46 -13.48 -13.92
CA THR A 317 -0.46 -14.37 -13.19
C THR A 317 -0.23 -15.83 -13.55
N ARG A 318 -0.19 -16.16 -14.84
CA ARG A 318 0.03 -17.55 -15.28
C ARG A 318 1.38 -18.09 -14.81
N GLU A 319 2.45 -17.33 -15.02
CA GLU A 319 3.80 -17.71 -14.60
C GLU A 319 3.89 -17.94 -13.08
N LEU A 320 3.23 -17.10 -12.27
CA LEU A 320 3.17 -17.26 -10.81
C LEU A 320 2.52 -18.59 -10.41
N ILE A 321 1.36 -18.90 -11.00
CA ILE A 321 0.61 -20.12 -10.68
C ILE A 321 1.41 -21.37 -11.14
N GLU A 322 1.93 -21.36 -12.36
CA GLU A 322 2.73 -22.47 -12.91
C GLU A 322 4.05 -22.67 -12.16
N GLN A 323 4.67 -21.60 -11.66
CA GLN A 323 5.80 -21.71 -10.73
C GLN A 323 5.36 -22.37 -9.42
N GLY A 324 4.22 -21.94 -8.86
CA GLY A 324 3.68 -22.47 -7.62
C GLY A 324 3.33 -23.96 -7.66
N MET A 325 2.84 -24.45 -8.79
CA MET A 325 2.57 -25.88 -9.01
C MET A 325 3.83 -26.75 -8.94
N LYS A 326 5.00 -26.18 -9.25
CA LYS A 326 6.30 -26.89 -9.17
C LYS A 326 6.88 -26.92 -7.76
N VAL A 327 6.35 -26.13 -6.83
CA VAL A 327 6.82 -26.10 -5.45
C VAL A 327 6.22 -27.27 -4.68
N THR A 328 7.08 -28.11 -4.10
CA THR A 328 6.67 -29.26 -3.26
C THR A 328 6.12 -28.79 -1.91
N ALA A 329 5.28 -29.63 -1.28
CA ALA A 329 4.79 -29.35 0.07
C ALA A 329 5.94 -29.23 1.09
N GLU A 330 6.97 -30.07 0.98
CA GLU A 330 8.17 -30.02 1.82
C GLU A 330 8.91 -28.68 1.70
N ALA A 331 9.17 -28.21 0.47
CA ALA A 331 9.83 -26.92 0.26
C ALA A 331 9.00 -25.74 0.79
N TYR A 332 7.68 -25.83 0.71
CA TYR A 332 6.76 -24.85 1.28
C TYR A 332 6.82 -24.84 2.83
N ASP A 333 6.77 -26.00 3.46
CA ASP A 333 6.84 -26.11 4.92
C ASP A 333 8.21 -25.70 5.48
N ASP A 334 9.30 -25.97 4.76
CA ASP A 334 10.64 -25.49 5.08
C ASP A 334 10.75 -23.96 4.94
N ALA A 335 10.15 -23.38 3.91
CA ALA A 335 10.08 -21.94 3.73
C ALA A 335 9.29 -21.27 4.88
N ARG A 336 8.19 -21.89 5.33
CA ARG A 336 7.43 -21.44 6.51
C ARG A 336 8.25 -21.54 7.78
N ARG A 337 8.96 -22.65 8.01
CA ARG A 337 9.85 -22.81 9.16
C ARG A 337 10.92 -21.72 9.19
N THR A 338 11.52 -21.42 8.04
CA THR A 338 12.48 -20.31 7.86
C THR A 338 11.85 -18.97 8.22
N SER A 339 10.62 -18.70 7.76
CA SER A 339 9.88 -17.48 8.12
C SER A 339 9.66 -17.35 9.62
N HIS A 340 9.26 -18.43 10.31
CA HIS A 340 9.08 -18.43 11.77
C HIS A 340 10.37 -18.14 12.52
N GLN A 341 11.49 -18.73 12.11
CA GLN A 341 12.81 -18.45 12.69
C GLN A 341 13.22 -17.00 12.47
N ALA A 342 13.02 -16.47 11.27
CA ALA A 342 13.33 -15.08 10.95
C ALA A 342 12.45 -14.07 11.71
N ARG A 343 11.16 -14.38 11.94
CA ARG A 343 10.26 -13.57 12.78
C ARG A 343 10.76 -13.44 14.21
N LYS A 344 11.36 -14.50 14.77
CA LYS A 344 12.02 -14.43 16.07
C LYS A 344 13.26 -13.52 16.00
N ALA A 345 14.13 -13.75 15.01
CA ALA A 345 15.37 -12.98 14.86
C ALA A 345 15.15 -11.47 14.63
N ILE A 346 14.11 -11.07 13.89
CA ILE A 346 13.79 -9.64 13.73
C ILE A 346 13.28 -9.03 15.04
N ASN A 347 12.52 -9.77 15.85
CA ASN A 347 12.06 -9.26 17.14
C ASN A 347 13.25 -9.02 18.10
N ASP A 348 14.24 -9.92 18.09
CA ASP A 348 15.47 -9.76 18.86
C ASP A 348 16.30 -8.57 18.34
N LEU A 349 16.43 -8.39 17.02
CA LEU A 349 17.11 -7.23 16.43
C LEU A 349 16.46 -5.90 16.82
N MET A 350 15.12 -5.87 16.90
CA MET A 350 14.34 -4.67 17.23
C MET A 350 14.40 -4.30 18.73
N THR A 351 15.17 -4.99 19.58
CA THR A 351 15.40 -4.49 20.96
C THR A 351 16.28 -3.25 20.99
N ASP A 352 17.20 -3.14 20.03
CA ASP A 352 18.16 -2.05 19.94
C ASP A 352 17.61 -0.80 19.26
N PHE A 353 16.50 -0.95 18.52
CA PHE A 353 15.91 0.08 17.68
C PHE A 353 14.40 0.16 17.88
N ASP A 354 13.84 1.37 17.83
CA ASP A 354 12.38 1.53 17.82
C ASP A 354 11.85 1.29 16.40
N VAL A 355 12.61 1.72 15.39
CA VAL A 355 12.34 1.49 13.95
C VAL A 355 13.61 1.29 13.14
N ILE A 356 13.46 0.65 11.97
CA ILE A 356 14.48 0.56 10.93
C ILE A 356 14.08 1.44 9.73
N LEU A 357 15.02 2.20 9.17
CA LEU A 357 14.90 2.86 7.88
C LEU A 357 15.49 1.99 6.77
N SER A 358 14.74 1.87 5.69
CA SER A 358 15.11 1.18 4.45
C SER A 358 14.58 2.00 3.26
N PRO A 359 15.14 1.87 2.04
CA PRO A 359 14.46 2.35 0.85
C PRO A 359 13.08 1.68 0.70
N SER A 360 12.07 2.42 0.23
CA SER A 360 10.74 1.86 -0.07
C SER A 360 10.69 1.15 -1.44
N ALA A 361 11.58 1.55 -2.35
CA ALA A 361 11.75 0.99 -3.68
C ALA A 361 13.22 1.09 -4.11
N PRO A 362 13.63 0.41 -5.21
CA PRO A 362 15.01 0.53 -5.69
C PRO A 362 15.44 1.95 -6.08
N GLY A 363 14.49 2.83 -6.43
CA GLY A 363 14.74 4.20 -6.82
C GLY A 363 13.47 4.89 -7.28
N ALA A 364 13.59 5.85 -8.19
CA ALA A 364 12.46 6.51 -8.85
C ALA A 364 11.57 5.49 -9.60
N PRO A 365 10.29 5.83 -9.90
CA PRO A 365 9.44 4.97 -10.71
C PRO A 365 10.11 4.64 -12.05
N PRO A 366 10.03 3.39 -12.54
CA PRO A 366 10.44 3.04 -13.90
C PRO A 366 9.64 3.79 -14.97
N LYS A 367 10.30 4.13 -16.07
CA LYS A 367 9.64 4.71 -17.26
C LYS A 367 8.80 3.66 -17.97
N GLY A 368 7.64 4.07 -18.47
CA GLY A 368 6.68 3.21 -19.16
C GLY A 368 5.75 2.45 -18.21
N LEU A 369 4.84 1.68 -18.82
CA LEU A 369 3.83 0.89 -18.12
C LEU A 369 4.04 -0.62 -18.29
N THR A 370 5.24 -1.05 -18.66
CA THR A 370 5.58 -2.48 -18.84
C THR A 370 5.95 -3.17 -17.54
N SER A 371 6.15 -2.41 -16.45
CA SER A 371 6.49 -2.92 -15.12
C SER A 371 5.83 -2.08 -14.03
N THR A 372 5.56 -2.72 -12.89
CA THR A 372 5.17 -2.04 -11.64
C THR A 372 6.35 -1.78 -10.69
N GLY A 373 7.58 -2.00 -11.16
CA GLY A 373 8.81 -1.91 -10.37
C GLY A 373 9.06 -3.11 -9.47
N ASN A 374 10.30 -3.24 -9.00
CA ASN A 374 10.74 -4.38 -8.21
C ASN A 374 10.41 -4.21 -6.71
N SER A 375 9.82 -5.25 -6.09
CA SER A 375 9.42 -5.28 -4.68
C SER A 375 10.53 -5.70 -3.71
N THR A 376 11.80 -5.76 -4.15
CA THR A 376 12.93 -6.30 -3.36
C THR A 376 13.05 -5.69 -1.96
N PHE A 377 12.82 -4.39 -1.80
CA PHE A 377 12.90 -3.73 -0.48
C PHE A 377 11.71 -3.99 0.45
N ASN A 378 10.70 -4.72 -0.02
CA ASN A 378 9.39 -4.79 0.63
C ASN A 378 9.04 -6.20 1.12
N ARG A 379 9.36 -7.21 0.31
CA ARG A 379 8.84 -8.58 0.47
C ARG A 379 9.23 -9.24 1.78
N LEU A 380 10.44 -8.96 2.28
CA LEU A 380 10.88 -9.46 3.58
C LEU A 380 9.93 -8.99 4.69
N TRP A 381 9.62 -7.69 4.72
CA TRP A 381 8.81 -7.09 5.78
C TRP A 381 7.35 -7.54 5.73
N THR A 382 6.84 -7.85 4.54
CA THR A 382 5.54 -8.51 4.41
C THR A 382 5.56 -9.91 5.02
N LEU A 383 6.60 -10.72 4.74
CA LEU A 383 6.76 -12.05 5.32
C LEU A 383 6.97 -12.00 6.85
N MET A 384 7.76 -11.04 7.35
CA MET A 384 7.96 -10.82 8.79
C MET A 384 6.68 -10.34 9.47
N GLY A 385 5.75 -9.75 8.70
CA GLY A 385 4.49 -9.24 9.18
C GLY A 385 4.61 -7.91 9.92
N THR A 386 5.80 -7.33 10.04
CA THR A 386 6.08 -6.06 10.72
C THR A 386 5.32 -4.89 10.09
N PRO A 387 4.87 -3.88 10.86
CA PRO A 387 4.28 -2.68 10.29
C PRO A 387 5.32 -1.90 9.48
N CYS A 388 4.89 -1.31 8.37
CA CYS A 388 5.74 -0.53 7.47
C CYS A 388 5.02 0.74 7.03
N VAL A 389 5.73 1.86 7.01
CA VAL A 389 5.22 3.16 6.57
C VAL A 389 6.16 3.74 5.52
N ASN A 390 5.66 4.08 4.35
CA ASN A 390 6.37 4.92 3.39
C ASN A 390 6.22 6.39 3.83
N VAL A 391 7.35 7.06 3.98
CA VAL A 391 7.45 8.49 4.23
C VAL A 391 7.85 9.20 2.93
N PRO A 392 7.02 10.12 2.41
CA PRO A 392 7.34 10.92 1.22
C PRO A 392 8.21 12.14 1.56
N GLY A 393 8.67 12.87 0.55
CA GLY A 393 9.31 14.19 0.71
C GLY A 393 10.70 14.34 0.11
N LEU A 394 11.27 13.26 -0.44
CA LEU A 394 12.53 13.28 -1.19
C LEU A 394 12.25 13.01 -2.68
N THR A 395 13.15 13.48 -3.54
CA THR A 395 13.06 13.29 -4.99
C THR A 395 14.43 12.97 -5.57
N ASP A 396 14.43 12.34 -6.76
CA ASP A 396 15.63 12.24 -7.59
C ASP A 396 15.95 13.58 -8.27
N ASN A 397 17.00 13.59 -9.09
CA ASN A 397 17.44 14.77 -9.83
C ASN A 397 16.44 15.26 -10.90
N ASN A 398 15.46 14.43 -11.27
CA ASN A 398 14.40 14.76 -12.22
C ASN A 398 13.09 15.16 -11.51
N GLY A 399 13.11 15.30 -10.19
CA GLY A 399 11.93 15.62 -9.39
C GLY A 399 10.95 14.45 -9.20
N LEU A 400 11.34 13.22 -9.54
CA LEU A 400 10.50 12.04 -9.30
C LEU A 400 10.61 11.60 -7.84
N PRO A 401 9.52 11.16 -7.20
CA PRO A 401 9.54 10.81 -5.78
C PRO A 401 10.47 9.65 -5.40
N LEU A 402 11.15 9.80 -4.26
CA LEU A 402 11.90 8.77 -3.56
C LEU A 402 11.33 8.62 -2.14
N GLY A 403 10.88 7.42 -1.80
CA GLY A 403 10.24 7.12 -0.52
C GLY A 403 11.14 6.38 0.44
N ILE A 404 11.03 6.70 1.73
CA ILE A 404 11.74 6.02 2.82
C ILE A 404 10.77 5.15 3.59
N GLN A 405 11.12 3.89 3.76
CA GLN A 405 10.34 2.92 4.51
C GLN A 405 10.78 2.93 5.97
N VAL A 406 9.84 3.18 6.86
CA VAL A 406 9.98 3.06 8.32
C VAL A 406 9.35 1.73 8.73
N ILE A 407 10.15 0.85 9.33
CA ILE A 407 9.76 -0.52 9.68
C ILE A 407 9.82 -0.65 11.20
N GLY A 408 8.70 -1.02 11.82
CA GLY A 408 8.64 -1.21 13.26
C GLY A 408 8.53 -2.68 13.68
N ARG A 409 8.42 -2.88 14.98
CA ARG A 409 8.24 -4.22 15.57
C ARG A 409 6.82 -4.71 15.31
N PHE A 410 6.64 -6.02 15.11
CA PHE A 410 5.31 -6.62 14.95
C PHE A 410 4.40 -6.25 16.12
N GLY A 411 3.19 -5.75 15.82
CA GLY A 411 2.20 -5.27 16.79
C GLY A 411 2.49 -3.88 17.38
N ALA A 412 3.61 -3.23 17.02
CA ALA A 412 3.98 -1.89 17.50
C ALA A 412 3.60 -0.79 16.48
N ASP A 413 2.47 -0.97 15.81
CA ASP A 413 1.96 -0.12 14.73
C ASP A 413 1.91 1.36 15.09
N ARG A 414 1.36 1.72 16.27
CA ARG A 414 1.32 3.12 16.72
C ARG A 414 2.72 3.72 16.84
N ALA A 415 3.64 3.04 17.54
CA ALA A 415 5.02 3.52 17.70
C ALA A 415 5.72 3.67 16.34
N THR A 416 5.39 2.79 15.38
CA THR A 416 5.90 2.87 14.01
C THR A 416 5.37 4.11 13.28
N LEU A 417 4.07 4.41 13.41
CA LEU A 417 3.44 5.60 12.84
C LEU A 417 3.97 6.90 13.49
N GLU A 418 4.19 6.90 14.81
CA GLU A 418 4.79 8.03 15.54
C GLU A 418 6.22 8.30 15.04
N ALA A 419 7.06 7.26 14.95
CA ALA A 419 8.42 7.39 14.42
C ALA A 419 8.42 7.79 12.93
N ALA A 420 7.48 7.29 12.13
CA ALA A 420 7.36 7.68 10.73
C ALA A 420 6.94 9.14 10.55
N SER A 421 6.03 9.65 11.39
CA SER A 421 5.65 11.07 11.38
C SER A 421 6.79 11.97 11.87
N PHE A 422 7.61 11.50 12.81
CA PHE A 422 8.85 12.17 13.18
C PHE A 422 9.81 12.28 11.98
N VAL A 423 10.02 11.18 11.24
CA VAL A 423 10.90 11.16 10.04
C VAL A 423 10.33 12.06 8.94
N GLU A 424 9.02 12.03 8.71
CA GLU A 424 8.30 12.90 7.76
C GLU A 424 8.55 14.39 8.09
N SER A 425 8.38 14.77 9.35
CA SER A 425 8.63 16.13 9.83
C SER A 425 10.10 16.55 9.68
N ALA A 426 11.04 15.65 9.97
CA ALA A 426 12.47 15.90 9.83
C ALA A 426 12.86 16.13 8.35
N ILE A 427 12.34 15.32 7.43
CA ILE A 427 12.55 15.49 5.99
C ILE A 427 11.95 16.82 5.51
N ALA A 428 10.73 17.16 5.94
CA ALA A 428 10.06 18.40 5.52
C ALA A 428 10.84 19.66 5.94
N ARG A 429 11.41 19.70 7.16
CA ARG A 429 12.20 20.84 7.64
C ARG A 429 13.48 21.06 6.84
N ARG A 430 14.10 19.99 6.32
CA ARG A 430 15.27 20.10 5.43
C ARG A 430 14.95 20.84 4.13
N SER A 431 13.71 20.72 3.66
CA SER A 431 13.27 21.29 2.37
C SER A 431 12.83 22.75 2.48
N GLN A 432 12.79 23.34 3.68
CA GLN A 432 12.52 24.77 3.88
C GLN A 432 13.86 25.54 3.91
N PRO A 433 14.02 26.63 3.14
CA PRO A 433 15.16 27.52 3.31
C PRO A 433 15.12 28.14 4.72
N ALA A 434 16.31 28.26 5.34
CA ALA A 434 16.51 28.76 6.70
C ALA A 434 16.12 30.24 6.86
#